data_AF-A0A7S1ILY2-F1
#
_entry.id   AF-A0A7S1ILY2-F1
#
_cell.length_a   1.000
_cell.length_b   1.000
_cell.length_c   1.000
_cell.angle_alpha   90.00
_cell.angle_beta   90.00
_cell.angle_gamma   90.00
#
_symmetry.space_group_name_H-M   'P 1'
#
loop_
_entity.id
_entity.type
_entity.pdbx_description
1 polymer ?
#
loop_
_entity_poly.entity_id
_entity_poly.type
_entity_poly.pdbx_seq_one_letter_code
_entity_poly.pdbx_strand_id
1 'polypeptide(L)'
;WLRHVINVSAGQSVDMYVHRIGRCGRAGAQGQAHTLLTDADSNLLPGRVSLLHRSGQAVPPAVLQMAQRTAARQAAGPAPPVAVTEEEEIEVQQRLKNAEAQ
;
A
#
# COMPACT_ATOMS: atom_id res chain seq x y z
N TRP A 1 1.46 22.52 -22.19
CA TRP A 1 1.90 21.19 -21.73
C TRP A 1 2.91 21.38 -20.62
N LEU A 2 2.82 20.58 -19.57
CA LEU A 2 3.83 20.64 -18.50
C LEU A 2 5.06 19.86 -18.93
N ARG A 3 6.25 20.37 -18.61
CA ARG A 3 7.50 19.59 -18.77
C ARG A 3 7.63 18.53 -17.68
N HIS A 4 7.21 18.90 -16.47
CA HIS A 4 7.25 18.03 -15.30
C HIS A 4 5.90 18.00 -14.60
N VAL A 5 5.51 16.81 -14.15
CA VAL A 5 4.41 16.59 -13.20
C VAL A 5 4.99 15.96 -11.94
N ILE A 6 4.67 16.51 -10.78
CA ILE A 6 5.13 15.98 -9.48
C ILE A 6 3.90 15.58 -8.67
N ASN A 7 3.71 14.29 -8.47
CA ASN A 7 2.68 13.75 -7.59
C ASN A 7 3.24 13.66 -6.18
N VAL A 8 2.80 14.58 -5.30
CA VAL A 8 3.20 14.60 -3.88
C VAL A 8 2.52 13.48 -3.08
N SER A 9 1.41 12.94 -3.59
CA SER A 9 0.73 11.76 -3.04
C SER A 9 0.45 10.74 -4.14
N ALA A 10 0.32 9.47 -3.75
CA ALA A 10 0.07 8.39 -4.69
C ALA A 10 -1.27 8.51 -5.43
N GLY A 11 -2.26 9.21 -4.87
CA GLY A 11 -3.63 9.27 -5.39
C GLY A 11 -4.50 8.15 -4.82
N GLN A 12 -5.72 7.99 -5.34
CA GLN A 12 -6.71 7.01 -4.85
C GLN A 12 -6.95 5.86 -5.83
N SER A 13 -6.63 6.06 -7.12
CA SER A 13 -6.85 5.06 -8.16
C SER A 13 -5.84 5.20 -9.31
N VAL A 14 -5.73 4.14 -10.11
CA VAL A 14 -4.88 4.12 -11.30
C VAL A 14 -5.37 5.12 -12.36
N ASP A 15 -6.68 5.25 -12.57
CA ASP A 15 -7.24 6.20 -13.53
C ASP A 15 -6.91 7.64 -13.17
N MET A 16 -7.02 8.00 -11.89
CA MET A 16 -6.63 9.34 -11.42
C MET A 16 -5.14 9.59 -11.60
N TYR A 17 -4.30 8.56 -11.42
CA TYR A 17 -2.87 8.67 -11.72
C TYR A 17 -2.62 8.94 -13.21
N VAL A 18 -3.28 8.21 -14.12
CA VAL A 18 -3.17 8.41 -15.58
C VAL A 18 -3.61 9.82 -15.97
N HIS A 19 -4.73 10.31 -15.43
CA HIS A 19 -5.19 11.68 -15.70
C HIS A 19 -4.22 12.76 -15.20
N ARG A 20 -3.52 12.53 -14.08
CA ARG A 20 -2.49 13.44 -13.55
C ARG A 20 -1.27 13.50 -14.48
N ILE A 21 -0.70 12.35 -14.83
CA ILE A 21 0.50 12.31 -15.68
C ILE A 21 0.20 12.71 -17.13
N GLY A 22 -1.06 12.60 -17.59
CA GLY A 22 -1.50 13.04 -18.91
C GLY A 22 -1.45 14.56 -19.16
N ARG A 23 -1.06 15.37 -18.16
CA ARG A 23 -0.71 16.80 -18.33
C ARG A 23 0.72 16.99 -18.89
N CYS A 24 1.51 15.91 -18.84
CA CYS A 24 2.79 15.57 -19.46
C CYS A 24 2.88 15.49 -20.98
N GLY A 25 4.03 15.75 -21.60
CA GLY A 25 4.54 14.96 -22.76
C GLY A 25 3.60 14.83 -23.97
N ARG A 26 3.36 15.92 -24.69
CA ARG A 26 2.29 16.04 -25.69
C ARG A 26 2.78 16.77 -26.93
N ALA A 27 2.13 16.52 -28.07
CA ALA A 27 2.51 17.07 -29.38
C ALA A 27 3.99 16.83 -29.73
N GLY A 28 4.50 15.61 -29.48
CA GLY A 28 5.87 15.22 -29.76
C GLY A 28 6.92 15.71 -28.74
N ALA A 29 6.54 16.59 -27.80
CA ALA A 29 7.43 17.02 -26.73
C ALA A 29 7.55 15.94 -25.64
N GLN A 30 8.76 15.75 -25.12
CA GLN A 30 9.00 14.90 -23.95
C GLN A 30 8.47 15.57 -22.67
N GLY A 31 7.99 14.75 -21.73
CA GLY A 31 7.59 15.20 -20.40
C GLY A 31 7.86 14.11 -19.36
N GLN A 32 8.11 14.52 -18.12
CA GLN A 32 8.48 13.63 -17.03
C GLN A 32 7.46 13.72 -15.89
N ALA A 33 7.08 12.57 -15.34
CA ALA A 33 6.22 12.49 -14.18
C ALA A 33 6.96 11.81 -13.03
N HIS A 34 7.06 12.50 -11.90
CA HIS A 34 7.66 12.00 -10.66
C HIS A 34 6.54 11.76 -9.64
N THR A 35 6.60 10.63 -8.94
CA THR A 35 5.64 10.31 -7.88
C THR A 35 6.39 9.99 -6.61
N LEU A 36 6.08 10.73 -5.55
CA LEU A 36 6.56 10.44 -4.21
C LEU A 36 5.69 9.33 -3.62
N LEU A 37 6.34 8.32 -3.05
CA LEU A 37 5.70 7.14 -2.51
C LEU A 37 6.15 6.93 -1.08
N THR A 38 5.20 6.50 -0.25
CA THR A 38 5.42 6.07 1.13
C THR A 38 4.90 4.63 1.30
N ASP A 39 5.26 3.97 2.41
CA ASP A 39 4.76 2.63 2.70
C ASP A 39 3.22 2.55 2.81
N ALA A 40 2.56 3.66 3.16
CA ALA A 40 1.10 3.75 3.20
C ALA A 40 0.45 3.60 1.81
N ASP A 41 1.20 3.89 0.74
CA ASP A 41 0.71 3.82 -0.65
C ASP A 41 0.83 2.42 -1.27
N SER A 42 1.42 1.47 -0.53
CA SER A 42 1.73 0.11 -0.99
C SER A 42 0.52 -0.59 -1.63
N ASN A 43 -0.68 -0.39 -1.07
CA ASN A 43 -1.94 -0.95 -1.57
C ASN A 43 -2.29 -0.55 -3.02
N LEU A 44 -1.79 0.59 -3.49
CA LEU A 44 -2.07 1.14 -4.81
C LEU A 44 -1.00 0.78 -5.85
N LEU A 45 0.15 0.28 -5.40
CA LEU A 45 1.30 0.03 -6.27
C LEU A 45 1.11 -1.12 -7.26
N PRO A 46 0.44 -2.26 -6.95
CA PRO A 46 0.31 -3.36 -7.91
C PRO A 46 -0.29 -2.94 -9.25
N GLY A 47 -1.33 -2.10 -9.22
CA GLY A 47 -1.95 -1.53 -10.41
C GLY A 47 -1.02 -0.59 -11.19
N ARG A 48 -0.18 0.16 -10.48
CA ARG A 48 0.78 1.12 -11.08
C ARG A 48 1.99 0.43 -11.67
N VAL A 49 2.52 -0.60 -11.00
CA VAL A 49 3.60 -1.45 -11.52
C VAL A 49 3.16 -2.08 -12.84
N SER A 50 1.95 -2.65 -12.87
CA SER A 50 1.35 -3.20 -14.09
C SER A 50 1.26 -2.15 -15.21
N LEU A 51 0.83 -0.93 -14.89
CA LEU A 51 0.77 0.18 -15.85
C LEU A 51 2.15 0.56 -16.38
N LEU A 52 3.16 0.70 -15.51
CA LEU A 52 4.52 1.04 -15.89
C LEU A 52 5.11 0.02 -16.84
N HIS A 53 4.95 -1.28 -16.56
CA HIS A 53 5.37 -2.36 -17.46
C HIS A 53 4.69 -2.27 -18.84
N ARG A 54 3.36 -2.08 -18.89
CA ARG A 54 2.65 -1.92 -20.17
C ARG A 54 3.11 -0.70 -20.98
N SER A 55 3.59 0.34 -20.29
CA SER A 55 4.15 1.54 -20.90
C SER A 55 5.65 1.45 -21.23
N GLY A 56 6.27 0.28 -21.03
CA GLY A 56 7.71 0.07 -21.27
C GLY A 56 8.62 0.84 -20.30
N GLN A 57 8.10 1.28 -19.16
CA GLN A 57 8.87 2.00 -18.15
C GLN A 57 9.59 1.03 -17.22
N ALA A 58 10.83 1.37 -16.86
CA ALA A 58 11.56 0.66 -15.82
C ALA A 58 10.91 0.91 -14.46
N VAL A 59 10.67 -0.16 -13.70
CA VAL A 59 10.14 -0.08 -12.34
C VAL A 59 11.30 -0.26 -11.36
N PRO A 60 11.56 0.71 -10.46
CA PRO A 60 12.62 0.57 -9.47
C PRO A 60 12.39 -0.65 -8.55
N PRO A 61 13.44 -1.42 -8.19
CA PRO A 61 13.31 -2.59 -7.32
C PRO A 61 12.62 -2.30 -5.98
N ALA A 62 12.86 -1.12 -5.38
CA ALA A 62 12.21 -0.72 -4.14
C ALA A 62 10.68 -0.61 -4.28
N VAL A 63 10.19 -0.13 -5.43
CA VAL A 63 8.74 -0.02 -5.70
C VAL A 63 8.13 -1.41 -5.90
N LEU A 64 8.84 -2.32 -6.56
CA LEU A 64 8.42 -3.72 -6.68
C LEU A 64 8.29 -4.40 -5.32
N GLN A 65 9.28 -4.22 -4.45
CA GLN A 65 9.25 -4.75 -3.08
C GLN A 65 8.08 -4.16 -2.28
N MET A 66 7.83 -2.85 -2.36
CA MET A 66 6.68 -2.22 -1.71
C MET A 66 5.35 -2.82 -2.20
N ALA A 67 5.21 -3.07 -3.51
CA ALA A 67 4.00 -3.70 -4.07
C ALA A 67 3.82 -5.15 -3.59
N GLN A 68 4.92 -5.90 -3.44
CA GLN A 68 4.89 -7.29 -2.97
C GLN A 68 4.50 -7.41 -1.48
N ARG A 69 4.94 -6.46 -0.63
CA ARG A 69 4.57 -6.43 0.79
C ARG A 69 3.06 -6.35 1.01
N THR A 70 2.36 -5.56 0.20
CA THR A 70 0.90 -5.52 0.20
C THR A 70 0.29 -6.87 -0.14
N ALA A 71 0.76 -7.50 -1.21
CA ALA A 71 0.22 -8.80 -1.64
C ALA A 71 0.40 -9.86 -0.54
N ALA A 72 1.58 -9.86 0.12
CA ALA A 72 1.83 -10.73 1.27
C ALA A 72 0.90 -10.42 2.44
N ARG A 73 0.68 -9.14 2.78
CA ARG A 73 -0.25 -8.72 3.84
C ARG A 73 -1.70 -9.09 3.54
N GLN A 74 -2.13 -9.02 2.28
CA GLN A 74 -3.47 -9.41 1.86
C GLN A 74 -3.63 -10.94 1.83
N ALA A 75 -2.59 -11.67 1.45
CA ALA A 75 -2.58 -13.14 1.43
C ALA A 75 -2.51 -13.76 2.84
N ALA A 76 -1.88 -13.07 3.80
CA ALA A 76 -1.76 -13.52 5.19
C ALA A 76 -3.09 -13.50 5.97
N GLY A 77 -4.18 -12.98 5.39
CA GLY A 77 -5.43 -12.76 6.09
C GLY A 77 -5.33 -11.67 7.17
N PRO A 78 -6.43 -11.30 7.84
CA PRO A 78 -6.32 -10.53 9.08
C PRO A 78 -5.39 -11.29 10.03
N ALA A 79 -4.49 -10.57 10.71
CA ALA A 79 -3.71 -11.17 11.79
C ALA A 79 -4.69 -11.94 12.69
N PRO A 80 -4.38 -13.19 13.07
CA PRO A 80 -5.24 -13.90 14.00
C PRO A 80 -5.52 -12.96 15.17
N PRO A 81 -6.78 -12.83 15.63
CA PRO A 81 -7.05 -12.09 16.85
C PRO A 81 -6.06 -12.60 17.88
N VAL A 82 -5.32 -11.68 18.52
CA VAL A 82 -4.25 -12.01 19.50
C VAL A 82 -4.77 -13.19 20.29
N ALA A 83 -4.17 -14.36 20.08
CA ALA A 83 -4.66 -15.58 20.66
C ALA A 83 -4.48 -15.40 22.16
N VAL A 84 -5.57 -15.09 22.86
CA VAL A 84 -5.57 -15.09 24.31
C VAL A 84 -5.12 -16.49 24.64
N THR A 85 -3.93 -16.59 25.21
CA THR A 85 -3.36 -17.90 25.53
C THR A 85 -4.28 -18.56 26.54
N GLU A 86 -4.42 -19.89 26.49
CA GLU A 86 -5.25 -20.63 27.47
C GLU A 86 -4.83 -20.28 28.91
N GLU A 87 -3.56 -19.94 29.10
CA GLU A 87 -2.97 -19.44 30.34
C GLU A 87 -3.57 -18.09 30.81
N GLU A 88 -3.70 -17.12 29.90
CA GLU A 88 -4.32 -15.82 30.19
C GLU A 88 -5.82 -15.94 30.48
N GLU A 89 -6.51 -16.86 29.80
CA GLU A 89 -7.94 -17.11 30.03
C GLU A 89 -8.17 -17.76 31.41
N ILE A 90 -7.33 -18.72 31.81
CA ILE A 90 -7.36 -19.33 33.14
C ILE A 90 -7.09 -18.29 34.23
N GLU A 91 -6.10 -17.41 34.04
CA GLU A 91 -5.75 -16.40 35.04
C GLU A 91 -6.88 -15.38 35.24
N VAL A 92 -7.52 -14.92 34.17
CA VAL A 92 -8.68 -14.01 34.25
C VAL A 92 -9.86 -14.69 34.95
N GLN A 93 -10.15 -15.95 34.64
CA GLN A 93 -11.21 -16.72 35.29
C GLN A 93 -10.91 -16.95 36.79
N GLN A 94 -9.66 -17.19 37.16
CA GLN A 94 -9.24 -17.33 38.54
C GLN A 94 -9.43 -16.02 39.32
N ARG A 95 -9.06 -14.87 38.73
CA ARG A 95 -9.22 -13.54 39.33
C ARG A 95 -10.70 -13.16 39.53
N LEU A 96 -11.56 -13.49 38.57
CA LEU A 96 -13.00 -13.24 38.66
C LEU A 96 -13.65 -14.08 39.76
N LYS A 97 -13.33 -15.38 39.83
CA LYS A 97 -13.84 -16.27 40.90
C LYS A 97 -13.40 -15.81 42.29
N ASN A 98 -12.18 -15.30 42.42
CA ASN A 98 -11.68 -14.78 43.69
C ASN A 98 -12.33 -13.45 44.09
N ALA A 99 -12.76 -12.64 43.13
CA ALA A 99 -13.45 -11.38 43.37
C ALA A 99 -14.92 -11.56 43.77
N GLU A 100 -15.59 -12.61 43.26
CA GLU A 100 -16.98 -12.94 43.64
C GLU A 100 -17.09 -13.67 44.99
N ALA A 101 -15.99 -14.20 45.50
CA ALA A 101 -15.92 -14.89 46.79
C ALA A 101 -15.67 -13.94 47.99
N GLN A 102 -15.65 -12.62 47.77
CA GLN A 102 -15.56 -11.57 48.79
C GLN A 102 -16.87 -10.77 48.85
#